data_AF-A0A2S7PR21-F1
#
_entry.id   AF-A0A2S7PR21-F1
#
_cell.length_a   1.000
_cell.length_b   1.000
_cell.length_c   1.000
_cell.angle_alpha   90.00
_cell.angle_beta   90.00
_cell.angle_gamma   90.00
#
_symmetry.space_group_name_H-M   'P 1'
#
loop_
_entity.id
_entity.type
_entity.pdbx_description
1 polymer ?
#
loop_
_entity_poly.entity_id
_entity_poly.type
_entity_poly.pdbx_seq_one_letter_code
_entity_poly.pdbx_strand_id
1 'polypeptide(L)'
;MLNSKARRKIAMDFSRDDVLSFVFPKAVRTFSELSFGRDRTEQAMDTSAHIMAIISGNCTYEDSDEIIGELQFCYITGMVLGNLACMEQWGNIVRVVFRAFRLAMDMPVFFRKVIEAVHAQFIYDDQGFESSIFDHDANLTDDLKMILTVFKSRLNEQLLSHGSLLTREQQEVGTAFEAFESWLWKWGWDLRGNYVRSGKFQLEDGEIIDAELKDFEAEDERGEYAPVIVDLDEEGREKDLIRW
;
A
#
# COMPACT_ATOMS: atom_id res chain seq x y z
N MET A 1 10.04 -28.71 48.56
CA MET A 1 10.33 -27.54 47.71
C MET A 1 9.87 -27.86 46.31
N LEU A 2 8.74 -27.30 45.89
CA LEU A 2 8.31 -27.10 44.49
C LEU A 2 6.86 -26.62 44.56
N ASN A 3 6.64 -25.32 44.33
CA ASN A 3 5.33 -24.85 43.88
C ASN A 3 5.58 -23.70 42.90
N SER A 4 5.79 -24.07 41.64
CA SER A 4 5.84 -23.16 40.52
C SER A 4 4.44 -22.55 40.35
N LYS A 5 4.36 -21.24 40.56
CA LYS A 5 3.19 -20.43 40.22
C LYS A 5 2.91 -20.59 38.72
N ALA A 6 1.91 -21.41 38.40
CA ALA A 6 1.28 -21.39 37.09
C ALA A 6 0.62 -20.02 36.89
N ARG A 7 1.24 -19.17 36.06
CA ARG A 7 0.59 -18.01 35.47
C ARG A 7 -0.56 -18.52 34.60
N ARG A 8 -1.78 -18.53 35.13
CA ARG A 8 -3.00 -18.66 34.33
C ARG A 8 -3.09 -17.41 33.44
N LYS A 9 -2.81 -17.59 32.15
CA LYS A 9 -3.20 -16.64 31.10
C LYS A 9 -4.72 -16.76 30.99
N ILE A 10 -5.46 -15.76 31.46
CA ILE A 10 -6.91 -15.69 31.24
C ILE A 10 -7.06 -15.36 29.75
N ALA A 11 -7.46 -16.34 28.95
CA ALA A 11 -7.98 -16.06 27.62
C ALA A 11 -9.37 -15.45 27.81
N MET A 12 -9.57 -14.21 27.36
CA MET A 12 -10.91 -13.64 27.23
C MET A 12 -11.61 -14.41 26.10
N ASP A 13 -12.72 -15.06 26.44
CA ASP A 13 -13.57 -15.77 25.49
C ASP A 13 -14.57 -14.75 24.93
N PHE A 14 -14.29 -14.22 23.75
CA PHE A 14 -15.18 -13.28 23.07
C PHE A 14 -16.22 -14.07 22.27
N SER A 15 -17.49 -13.69 22.38
CA SER A 15 -18.52 -14.20 21.46
C SER A 15 -18.21 -13.74 20.04
N ARG A 16 -18.72 -14.46 19.04
CA ARG A 16 -18.63 -14.03 17.64
C ARG A 16 -19.25 -12.64 17.42
N ASP A 17 -20.24 -12.28 18.23
CA ASP A 17 -20.93 -10.98 18.17
C ASP A 17 -20.09 -9.83 18.79
N ASP A 18 -19.03 -10.15 19.53
CA ASP A 18 -18.17 -9.17 20.20
C ASP A 18 -16.95 -8.77 19.34
N VAL A 19 -16.75 -9.42 18.19
CA VAL A 19 -15.55 -9.24 17.35
C VAL A 19 -15.96 -8.79 15.95
N LEU A 20 -15.32 -7.71 15.49
CA LEU A 20 -15.48 -7.24 14.11
C LEU A 20 -14.81 -8.24 13.15
N SER A 21 -15.62 -8.77 12.23
CA SER A 21 -15.15 -9.66 11.16
C SER A 21 -15.03 -8.87 9.87
N PHE A 22 -13.79 -8.55 9.51
CA PHE A 22 -13.46 -7.80 8.30
C PHE A 22 -13.32 -8.73 7.08
N VAL A 23 -13.80 -8.27 5.91
CA VAL A 23 -13.58 -8.91 4.61
C VAL A 23 -12.15 -8.71 4.15
N PHE A 24 -11.55 -7.55 4.47
CA PHE A 24 -10.17 -7.25 4.10
C PHE A 24 -9.21 -7.82 5.16
N PRO A 25 -8.41 -8.84 4.83
CA PRO A 25 -7.53 -9.45 5.82
C PRO A 25 -6.40 -8.47 6.21
N LYS A 26 -6.07 -8.43 7.50
CA LYS A 26 -4.84 -7.82 7.99
C LYS A 26 -3.66 -8.74 7.60
N ALA A 27 -3.23 -8.66 6.35
CA ALA A 27 -2.30 -9.62 5.77
C ALA A 27 -0.88 -9.43 6.35
N VAL A 28 -0.25 -10.54 6.75
CA VAL A 28 1.19 -10.56 7.06
C VAL A 28 2.03 -10.48 5.78
N ARG A 29 1.44 -10.82 4.61
CA ARG A 29 2.06 -10.82 3.27
C ARG A 29 1.02 -10.56 2.19
N THR A 30 1.34 -9.69 1.23
CA THR A 30 0.49 -9.36 0.06
C THR A 30 0.74 -10.26 -1.15
N PHE A 31 1.73 -11.17 -1.09
CA PHE A 31 2.07 -12.10 -2.17
C PHE A 31 1.71 -13.54 -1.81
N SER A 32 1.41 -14.36 -2.81
CA SER A 32 1.10 -15.79 -2.63
C SER A 32 2.33 -16.56 -2.14
N GLU A 33 2.16 -17.54 -1.24
CA GLU A 33 3.25 -18.43 -0.79
C GLU A 33 3.85 -19.28 -1.92
N LEU A 34 3.10 -19.43 -3.02
CA LEU A 34 3.51 -20.15 -4.22
C LEU A 34 4.28 -19.26 -5.23
N SER A 35 4.42 -17.96 -4.96
CA SER A 35 5.17 -17.04 -5.82
C SER A 35 6.68 -17.16 -5.54
N PHE A 36 7.46 -17.39 -6.60
CA PHE A 36 8.92 -17.50 -6.56
C PHE A 36 9.57 -16.45 -7.46
N GLY A 37 10.71 -15.89 -7.05
CA GLY A 37 11.50 -14.96 -7.86
C GLY A 37 10.74 -13.68 -8.23
N ARG A 38 10.73 -13.34 -9.53
CA ARG A 38 10.16 -12.11 -10.09
C ARG A 38 8.69 -11.89 -9.72
N ASP A 39 7.87 -12.94 -9.71
CA ASP A 39 6.43 -12.83 -9.42
C ASP A 39 6.18 -12.37 -7.98
N ARG A 40 7.07 -12.73 -7.06
CA ARG A 40 7.01 -12.28 -5.67
C ARG A 40 7.41 -10.82 -5.55
N THR A 41 8.45 -10.37 -6.26
CA THR A 41 8.87 -8.97 -6.30
C THR A 41 7.78 -8.10 -6.94
N GLU A 42 7.19 -8.53 -8.06
CA GLU A 42 6.08 -7.81 -8.70
C GLU A 42 4.84 -7.72 -7.79
N GLN A 43 4.46 -8.78 -7.07
CA GLN A 43 3.34 -8.76 -6.12
C GLN A 43 3.63 -7.99 -4.82
N ALA A 44 4.90 -7.88 -4.43
CA ALA A 44 5.30 -7.02 -3.31
C ALA A 44 5.19 -5.53 -3.69
N MET A 45 5.46 -5.21 -4.95
CA MET A 45 5.40 -3.86 -5.50
C MET A 45 3.98 -3.43 -5.89
N ASP A 46 3.20 -4.32 -6.50
CA ASP A 46 1.83 -4.06 -6.94
C ASP A 46 0.86 -5.07 -6.30
N THR A 47 -0.02 -4.56 -5.44
CA THR A 47 -0.98 -5.36 -4.67
C THR A 47 -2.28 -5.68 -5.45
N SER A 48 -2.36 -5.35 -6.74
CA SER A 48 -3.59 -5.54 -7.55
C SER A 48 -4.09 -6.99 -7.52
N ALA A 49 -3.19 -7.97 -7.71
CA ALA A 49 -3.55 -9.39 -7.67
C ALA A 49 -4.06 -9.83 -6.29
N HIS A 50 -3.53 -9.24 -5.22
CA HIS A 50 -3.97 -9.52 -3.86
C HIS A 50 -5.39 -9.03 -3.61
N ILE A 51 -5.71 -7.82 -4.07
CA ILE A 51 -7.06 -7.25 -3.92
C ILE A 51 -8.07 -8.05 -4.75
N MET A 52 -7.71 -8.43 -5.97
CA MET A 52 -8.55 -9.31 -6.78
C MET A 52 -8.84 -10.65 -6.08
N ALA A 53 -7.84 -11.24 -5.42
CA ALA A 53 -8.02 -12.46 -4.64
C ALA A 53 -8.96 -12.24 -3.42
N ILE A 54 -8.90 -11.08 -2.75
CA ILE A 54 -9.82 -10.73 -1.66
C ILE A 54 -11.25 -10.59 -2.21
N ILE A 55 -11.43 -9.92 -3.35
CA ILE A 55 -12.75 -9.74 -3.96
C ILE A 55 -13.37 -11.09 -4.30
N SER A 56 -12.65 -11.96 -5.01
CA SER A 56 -13.18 -13.28 -5.39
C SER A 56 -13.31 -14.27 -4.22
N GLY A 57 -12.50 -14.13 -3.18
CA GLY A 57 -12.43 -15.08 -2.08
C GLY A 57 -13.27 -14.73 -0.85
N ASN A 58 -13.38 -13.44 -0.53
CA ASN A 58 -13.92 -12.97 0.74
C ASN A 58 -15.19 -12.14 0.58
N CYS A 59 -15.35 -11.39 -0.52
CA CYS A 59 -16.50 -10.51 -0.70
C CYS A 59 -17.72 -11.31 -1.17
N THR A 60 -18.90 -11.01 -0.63
CA THR A 60 -20.13 -11.71 -1.03
C THR A 60 -20.42 -11.41 -2.50
N TYR A 61 -20.60 -12.46 -3.30
CA TYR A 61 -20.85 -12.35 -4.74
C TYR A 61 -19.78 -11.54 -5.52
N GLU A 62 -18.54 -11.53 -5.03
CA GLU A 62 -17.44 -10.76 -5.62
C GLU A 62 -17.71 -9.24 -5.65
N ASP A 63 -18.56 -8.74 -4.73
CA ASP A 63 -18.88 -7.33 -4.65
C ASP A 63 -17.73 -6.52 -4.04
N SER A 64 -16.97 -5.86 -4.91
CA SER A 64 -15.86 -4.99 -4.50
C SER A 64 -16.30 -3.81 -3.61
N ASP A 65 -17.58 -3.42 -3.63
CA ASP A 65 -18.08 -2.33 -2.78
C ASP A 65 -18.04 -2.71 -1.29
N GLU A 66 -17.96 -3.99 -0.93
CA GLU A 66 -17.76 -4.43 0.47
C GLU A 66 -16.44 -3.92 1.05
N ILE A 67 -15.37 -3.84 0.25
CA ILE A 67 -14.09 -3.27 0.69
C ILE A 67 -14.22 -1.77 0.95
N ILE A 68 -14.97 -1.06 0.11
CA ILE A 68 -15.23 0.38 0.30
C ILE A 68 -16.10 0.62 1.54
N GLY A 69 -17.12 -0.23 1.74
CA GLY A 69 -17.97 -0.20 2.92
C GLY A 69 -17.17 -0.45 4.19
N GLU A 70 -16.27 -1.44 4.19
CA GLU A 70 -15.36 -1.68 5.31
C GLU A 70 -14.43 -0.49 5.56
N LEU A 71 -13.81 0.08 4.53
CA LEU A 71 -12.97 1.26 4.64
C LEU A 71 -13.72 2.43 5.32
N GLN A 72 -14.95 2.71 4.88
CA GLN A 72 -15.79 3.76 5.45
C GLN A 72 -16.22 3.45 6.89
N PHE A 73 -16.62 2.21 7.15
CA PHE A 73 -16.98 1.73 8.48
C PHE A 73 -15.82 1.85 9.47
N CYS A 74 -14.62 1.44 9.07
CA CYS A 74 -13.41 1.51 9.88
C CYS A 74 -13.04 2.96 10.20
N TYR A 75 -13.12 3.87 9.23
CA TYR A 75 -12.85 5.29 9.47
C TYR A 75 -13.81 5.88 10.51
N ILE A 76 -15.12 5.74 10.29
CA ILE A 76 -16.15 6.31 11.17
C ILE A 76 -16.07 5.69 12.57
N THR A 77 -16.02 4.37 12.66
CA THR A 77 -15.96 3.66 13.95
C THR A 77 -14.67 3.98 14.70
N GLY A 78 -13.56 4.07 13.96
CA GLY A 78 -12.28 4.52 14.50
C GLY A 78 -12.39 5.91 15.09
N MET A 79 -12.65 6.92 14.25
CA MET A 79 -12.59 8.32 14.66
C MET A 79 -13.70 8.73 15.64
N VAL A 80 -14.91 8.21 15.47
CA VAL A 80 -16.07 8.63 16.30
C VAL A 80 -16.11 7.87 17.63
N LEU A 81 -15.76 6.58 17.65
CA LEU A 81 -15.85 5.74 18.86
C LEU A 81 -14.50 5.47 19.53
N GLY A 82 -13.40 5.95 18.95
CA GLY A 82 -12.04 5.68 19.43
C GLY A 82 -11.62 4.21 19.26
N ASN A 83 -12.17 3.50 18.26
CA ASN A 83 -11.86 2.09 18.04
C ASN A 83 -10.50 1.93 17.33
N LEU A 84 -9.45 1.66 18.10
CA LEU A 84 -8.08 1.51 17.59
C LEU A 84 -7.96 0.40 16.53
N ALA A 85 -8.66 -0.73 16.69
CA ALA A 85 -8.61 -1.81 15.71
C ALA A 85 -9.16 -1.37 14.33
N CYS A 86 -10.19 -0.51 14.34
CA CYS A 86 -10.73 0.08 13.11
C CYS A 86 -9.77 1.11 12.50
N MET A 87 -9.08 1.93 13.30
CA MET A 87 -8.06 2.85 12.78
C MET A 87 -6.88 2.10 12.14
N GLU A 88 -6.39 1.06 12.81
CA GLU A 88 -5.34 0.19 12.27
C GLU A 88 -5.80 -0.50 10.97
N GLN A 89 -7.05 -0.96 10.93
CA GLN A 89 -7.60 -1.62 9.75
C GLN A 89 -7.79 -0.63 8.59
N TRP A 90 -8.28 0.58 8.86
CA TRP A 90 -8.35 1.65 7.87
C TRP A 90 -6.97 1.91 7.27
N GLY A 91 -5.96 2.08 8.14
CA GLY A 91 -4.56 2.29 7.75
C GLY A 91 -3.99 1.13 6.92
N ASN A 92 -4.38 -0.11 7.21
CA ASN A 92 -4.00 -1.28 6.42
C ASN A 92 -4.65 -1.26 5.03
N ILE A 93 -5.96 -1.02 4.95
CA ILE A 93 -6.70 -0.99 3.68
C ILE A 93 -6.12 0.10 2.77
N VAL A 94 -5.96 1.34 3.24
CA VAL A 94 -5.46 2.43 2.38
C VAL A 94 -4.05 2.15 1.85
N ARG A 95 -3.15 1.63 2.70
CA ARG A 95 -1.78 1.27 2.29
C ARG A 95 -1.76 0.18 1.23
N VAL A 96 -2.63 -0.82 1.35
CA VAL A 96 -2.69 -1.92 0.39
C VAL A 96 -3.38 -1.47 -0.89
N VAL A 97 -4.49 -0.75 -0.82
CA VAL A 97 -5.24 -0.33 -2.01
C VAL A 97 -4.46 0.66 -2.87
N PHE A 98 -3.79 1.66 -2.30
CA PHE A 98 -3.00 2.61 -3.09
C PHE A 98 -1.67 2.02 -3.62
N ARG A 99 -1.30 0.79 -3.26
CA ARG A 99 -0.22 0.04 -3.93
C ARG A 99 -0.73 -0.84 -5.09
N ALA A 100 -2.04 -0.89 -5.35
CA ALA A 100 -2.61 -1.69 -6.43
C ALA A 100 -2.67 -0.88 -7.73
N PHE A 101 -1.51 -0.61 -8.33
CA PHE A 101 -1.38 0.33 -9.43
C PHE A 101 -2.12 -0.12 -10.69
N ARG A 102 -2.04 -1.39 -11.07
CA ARG A 102 -2.77 -1.93 -12.25
C ARG A 102 -4.28 -1.92 -12.04
N LEU A 103 -4.73 -2.13 -10.80
CA LEU A 103 -6.15 -2.20 -10.46
C LEU A 103 -6.91 -0.91 -10.77
N ALA A 104 -6.23 0.25 -10.73
CA ALA A 104 -6.80 1.52 -11.14
C ALA A 104 -7.28 1.54 -12.60
N MET A 105 -6.65 0.75 -13.48
CA MET A 105 -7.03 0.61 -14.90
C MET A 105 -7.91 -0.61 -15.16
N ASP A 106 -7.69 -1.70 -14.42
CA ASP A 106 -8.45 -2.94 -14.58
C ASP A 106 -9.86 -2.85 -13.98
N MET A 107 -10.02 -2.14 -12.87
CA MET A 107 -11.31 -1.91 -12.19
C MET A 107 -11.53 -0.41 -11.86
N PRO A 108 -11.67 0.44 -12.88
CA PRO A 108 -11.65 1.89 -12.70
C PRO A 108 -12.81 2.42 -11.85
N VAL A 109 -14.00 1.81 -11.96
CA VAL A 109 -15.18 2.23 -11.17
C VAL A 109 -14.96 2.00 -9.68
N PHE A 110 -14.43 0.83 -9.30
CA PHE A 110 -14.09 0.50 -7.92
C PHE A 110 -13.01 1.46 -7.40
N PHE A 111 -11.92 1.62 -8.14
CA PHE A 111 -10.79 2.42 -7.67
C PHE A 111 -11.14 3.90 -7.54
N ARG A 112 -11.95 4.45 -8.47
CA ARG A 112 -12.49 5.81 -8.36
C ARG A 112 -13.29 5.98 -7.07
N LYS A 113 -14.19 5.05 -6.73
CA LYS A 113 -14.98 5.11 -5.49
C LYS A 113 -14.08 5.06 -4.25
N VAL A 114 -13.00 4.26 -4.25
CA VAL A 114 -12.01 4.26 -3.16
C VAL A 114 -11.39 5.64 -3.00
N ILE A 115 -10.90 6.25 -4.08
CA ILE A 115 -10.29 7.59 -4.05
C ILE A 115 -11.28 8.61 -3.50
N GLU A 116 -12.52 8.61 -4.00
CA GLU A 116 -13.58 9.51 -3.54
C GLU A 116 -13.90 9.31 -2.05
N ALA A 117 -13.94 8.05 -1.58
CA ALA A 117 -14.18 7.74 -0.17
C ALA A 117 -13.03 8.25 0.73
N VAL A 118 -11.77 8.00 0.36
CA VAL A 118 -10.60 8.47 1.13
C VAL A 118 -10.52 9.99 1.11
N HIS A 119 -10.76 10.62 -0.05
CA HIS A 119 -10.79 12.07 -0.16
C HIS A 119 -11.87 12.68 0.74
N ALA A 120 -13.08 12.12 0.76
CA ALA A 120 -14.14 12.58 1.65
C ALA A 120 -13.77 12.42 3.13
N GLN A 121 -13.11 11.32 3.49
CA GLN A 121 -12.61 11.08 4.85
C GLN A 121 -11.55 12.11 5.27
N PHE A 122 -10.64 12.48 4.36
CA PHE A 122 -9.63 13.51 4.62
C PHE A 122 -10.26 14.89 4.83
N ILE A 123 -11.26 15.25 4.01
CA ILE A 123 -12.05 16.49 4.21
C ILE A 123 -12.73 16.48 5.59
N TYR A 124 -13.27 15.34 5.99
CA TYR A 124 -13.96 15.20 7.25
C TYR A 124 -13.00 15.20 8.45
N ASP A 125 -11.79 14.66 8.29
CA ASP A 125 -10.73 14.69 9.30
C ASP A 125 -10.32 16.14 9.65
N ASP A 126 -10.12 16.98 8.63
CA ASP A 126 -9.76 18.40 8.77
C ASP A 126 -10.84 19.25 9.46
N GLN A 127 -12.12 18.89 9.30
CA GLN A 127 -13.24 19.72 9.78
C GLN A 127 -13.94 19.16 11.01
N GLY A 128 -13.88 17.84 11.22
CA GLY A 128 -14.80 17.10 12.09
C GLY A 128 -14.25 16.78 13.47
N PHE A 129 -12.92 16.80 13.66
CA PHE A 129 -12.29 16.33 14.88
C PHE A 129 -11.17 17.26 15.36
N GLU A 130 -10.93 17.25 16.68
CA GLU A 130 -9.75 17.88 17.27
C GLU A 130 -8.47 17.03 17.07
N SER A 131 -8.64 15.72 16.91
CA SER A 131 -7.57 14.74 16.62
C SER A 131 -7.75 14.13 15.24
N SER A 132 -6.65 13.82 14.59
CA SER A 132 -6.62 13.22 13.26
C SER A 132 -6.49 11.69 13.32
N ILE A 133 -7.00 10.98 12.29
CA ILE A 133 -6.72 9.54 12.14
C ILE A 133 -5.22 9.22 12.10
N PHE A 134 -4.41 10.19 11.69
CA PHE A 134 -2.95 10.11 11.64
C PHE A 134 -2.27 10.15 13.01
N ASP A 135 -2.94 10.67 14.05
CA ASP A 135 -2.34 10.78 15.39
C ASP A 135 -2.15 9.40 16.07
N HIS A 136 -2.77 8.36 15.52
CA HIS A 136 -2.80 7.02 16.10
C HIS A 136 -1.73 6.07 15.55
N ASP A 137 -1.02 6.46 14.50
CA ASP A 137 0.11 5.71 13.92
C ASP A 137 1.15 6.71 13.41
N ALA A 138 2.29 6.80 14.10
CA ALA A 138 3.35 7.77 13.81
C ALA A 138 3.92 7.64 12.39
N ASN A 139 3.83 6.46 11.77
CA ASN A 139 4.38 6.23 10.43
C ASN A 139 3.33 6.41 9.33
N LEU A 140 2.03 6.35 9.66
CA LEU A 140 0.95 6.34 8.67
C LEU A 140 0.93 7.57 7.76
N THR A 141 1.23 8.75 8.29
CA THR A 141 1.32 10.00 7.52
C THR A 141 2.39 9.91 6.45
N ASP A 142 3.63 9.55 6.84
CA ASP A 142 4.77 9.50 5.94
C ASP A 142 4.66 8.34 4.95
N ASP A 143 4.23 7.17 5.43
CA ASP A 143 3.95 5.99 4.60
C ASP A 143 2.94 6.33 3.50
N LEU A 144 1.80 6.92 3.88
CA LEU A 144 0.72 7.19 2.95
C LEU A 144 1.08 8.29 1.97
N LYS A 145 1.76 9.36 2.43
CA LYS A 145 2.30 10.39 1.53
C LYS A 145 3.24 9.79 0.48
N MET A 146 4.08 8.84 0.88
CA MET A 146 4.99 8.16 -0.05
C MET A 146 4.25 7.25 -1.02
N ILE A 147 3.34 6.41 -0.52
CA ILE A 147 2.50 5.53 -1.35
C ILE A 147 1.72 6.36 -2.38
N LEU A 148 1.13 7.48 -1.98
CA LEU A 148 0.38 8.36 -2.89
C LEU A 148 1.28 9.06 -3.92
N THR A 149 2.53 9.39 -3.57
CA THR A 149 3.51 9.95 -4.50
C THR A 149 3.85 8.92 -5.60
N VAL A 150 4.12 7.67 -5.21
CA VAL A 150 4.38 6.58 -6.16
C VAL A 150 3.13 6.27 -6.98
N PHE A 151 1.97 6.16 -6.34
CA PHE A 151 0.69 5.92 -7.01
C PHE A 151 0.40 6.97 -8.08
N LYS A 152 0.60 8.26 -7.76
CA LYS A 152 0.46 9.36 -8.73
C LYS A 152 1.36 9.15 -9.96
N SER A 153 2.64 8.85 -9.73
CA SER A 153 3.59 8.62 -10.80
C SER A 153 3.13 7.48 -11.72
N ARG A 154 2.76 6.34 -11.13
CA ARG A 154 2.27 5.15 -11.86
C ARG A 154 0.98 5.39 -12.61
N LEU A 155 0.02 6.08 -11.98
CA LEU A 155 -1.26 6.44 -12.59
C LEU A 155 -1.03 7.33 -13.82
N ASN A 156 -0.17 8.33 -13.71
CA ASN A 156 0.19 9.21 -14.83
C ASN A 156 0.88 8.44 -15.97
N GLU A 157 1.82 7.55 -15.66
CA GLU A 157 2.46 6.66 -16.66
C GLU A 157 1.40 5.83 -17.41
N GLN A 158 0.45 5.24 -16.70
CA GLN A 158 -0.62 4.43 -17.29
C GLN A 158 -1.56 5.28 -18.15
N LEU A 159 -2.04 6.43 -17.64
CA LEU A 159 -2.92 7.32 -18.39
C LEU A 159 -2.25 7.86 -19.67
N LEU A 160 -0.98 8.24 -19.59
CA LEU A 160 -0.21 8.71 -20.76
C LEU A 160 0.05 7.61 -21.78
N SER A 161 0.35 6.39 -21.34
CA SER A 161 0.63 5.27 -22.26
C SER A 161 -0.60 4.81 -23.03
N HIS A 162 -1.79 4.91 -22.44
CA HIS A 162 -3.06 4.59 -23.11
C HIS A 162 -3.58 5.77 -23.97
N GLY A 163 -3.26 7.02 -23.62
CA GLY A 163 -3.58 8.20 -24.41
C GLY A 163 -5.06 8.30 -24.79
N SER A 164 -5.37 8.36 -26.09
CA SER A 164 -6.75 8.45 -26.58
C SER A 164 -7.56 7.17 -26.49
N LEU A 165 -6.97 6.04 -26.05
CA LEU A 165 -7.66 4.75 -25.91
C LEU A 165 -8.30 4.55 -24.53
N LEU A 166 -8.11 5.49 -23.60
CA LEU A 166 -8.69 5.41 -22.27
C LEU A 166 -10.22 5.39 -22.34
N THR A 167 -10.84 4.48 -21.57
CA THR A 167 -12.28 4.52 -21.36
C THR A 167 -12.65 5.74 -20.52
N ARG A 168 -13.93 6.11 -20.53
CA ARG A 168 -14.43 7.19 -19.69
C ARG A 168 -14.17 6.91 -18.21
N GLU A 169 -14.41 5.68 -17.76
CA GLU A 169 -14.22 5.27 -16.38
C GLU A 169 -12.75 5.40 -15.96
N GLN A 170 -11.80 5.03 -16.83
CA GLN A 170 -10.36 5.19 -16.57
C GLN A 170 -9.95 6.67 -16.48
N GLN A 171 -10.52 7.54 -17.32
CA GLN A 171 -10.30 8.99 -17.22
C GLN A 171 -10.86 9.55 -15.90
N GLU A 172 -12.02 9.07 -15.47
CA GLU A 172 -12.64 9.49 -14.20
C GLU A 172 -11.79 9.12 -12.97
N VAL A 173 -10.99 8.04 -13.02
CA VAL A 173 -10.00 7.73 -11.97
C VAL A 173 -8.94 8.83 -11.87
N GLY A 174 -8.40 9.25 -13.01
CA GLY A 174 -7.42 10.35 -13.08
C GLY A 174 -8.01 11.65 -12.51
N THR A 175 -9.21 12.02 -12.95
CA THR A 175 -9.90 13.21 -12.44
C THR A 175 -10.19 13.14 -10.94
N ALA A 176 -10.63 11.98 -10.43
CA ALA A 176 -10.86 11.80 -8.99
C ALA A 176 -9.56 11.96 -8.19
N PHE A 177 -8.43 11.42 -8.71
CA PHE A 177 -7.15 11.56 -8.06
C PHE A 177 -6.59 12.99 -8.12
N GLU A 178 -6.75 13.70 -9.22
CA GLU A 178 -6.38 15.13 -9.33
C GLU A 178 -7.16 16.00 -8.33
N ALA A 179 -8.45 15.71 -8.15
CA ALA A 179 -9.27 16.38 -7.14
C ALA A 179 -8.76 16.10 -5.72
N PHE A 180 -8.39 14.85 -5.44
CA PHE A 180 -7.82 14.46 -4.15
C PHE A 180 -6.46 15.13 -3.91
N GLU A 181 -5.55 15.10 -4.88
CA GLU A 181 -4.23 15.76 -4.79
C GLU A 181 -4.38 17.27 -4.53
N SER A 182 -5.29 17.93 -5.24
CA SER A 182 -5.53 19.36 -5.07
C SER A 182 -5.93 19.70 -3.63
N TRP A 183 -6.66 18.79 -2.97
CA TRP A 183 -6.99 18.94 -1.56
C TRP A 183 -5.77 18.67 -0.66
N LEU A 184 -4.95 17.64 -0.96
CA LEU A 184 -3.75 17.30 -0.20
C LEU A 184 -2.73 18.44 -0.09
N TRP A 185 -2.70 19.35 -1.08
CA TRP A 185 -1.89 20.58 -1.00
C TRP A 185 -2.26 21.48 0.18
N LYS A 186 -3.54 21.51 0.59
CA LYS A 186 -3.96 22.25 1.79
C LYS A 186 -3.37 21.63 3.06
N TRP A 187 -3.12 20.33 3.04
CA TRP A 187 -2.44 19.60 4.12
C TRP A 187 -0.90 19.69 4.04
N GLY A 188 -0.35 20.44 3.08
CA GLY A 188 1.10 20.53 2.86
C GLY A 188 1.73 19.28 2.22
N TRP A 189 0.91 18.38 1.66
CA TRP A 189 1.40 17.19 0.98
C TRP A 189 1.62 17.50 -0.50
N ASP A 190 2.88 17.73 -0.87
CA ASP A 190 3.27 17.89 -2.27
C ASP A 190 3.68 16.55 -2.89
N LEU A 191 2.81 15.99 -3.75
CA LEU A 191 3.07 14.73 -4.46
C LEU A 191 3.88 14.93 -5.76
N ARG A 192 4.36 16.15 -6.05
CA ARG A 192 5.24 16.44 -7.21
C ARG A 192 6.70 16.14 -6.92
N GLY A 193 7.05 15.83 -5.67
CA GLY A 193 8.42 15.57 -5.24
C GLY A 193 9.07 14.50 -6.12
N ASN A 194 10.21 14.85 -6.71
CA ASN A 194 11.10 13.87 -7.34
C ASN A 194 11.46 12.85 -6.27
N TYR A 195 11.01 11.61 -6.47
CA TYR A 195 11.48 10.45 -5.73
C TYR A 195 13.02 10.45 -5.76
N VAL A 196 13.67 10.79 -4.63
CA VAL A 196 15.14 10.77 -4.54
C VAL A 196 15.56 9.31 -4.42
N ARG A 197 16.20 8.80 -5.47
CA ARG A 197 16.64 7.41 -5.68
C ARG A 197 17.81 6.98 -4.79
N SER A 198 17.82 7.33 -3.50
CA SER A 198 19.02 7.44 -2.66
C SER A 198 19.93 8.60 -3.08
N GLY A 199 20.49 9.29 -2.11
CA GLY A 199 21.38 10.42 -2.35
C GLY A 199 21.86 11.01 -1.05
N LYS A 200 23.17 11.12 -0.93
CA LYS A 200 23.85 11.82 0.18
C LYS A 200 23.54 13.30 0.09
N PHE A 201 22.84 13.85 1.09
CA PHE A 201 22.64 15.30 1.21
C PHE A 201 23.59 15.86 2.24
N GLN A 202 24.29 16.91 1.85
CA GLN A 202 25.16 17.68 2.74
C GLN A 202 24.36 18.86 3.30
N LEU A 203 24.17 18.90 4.62
CA LEU A 203 23.54 20.00 5.34
C LEU A 203 24.43 21.25 5.31
N GLU A 204 23.85 22.40 5.67
CA GLU A 204 24.53 23.71 5.67
C GLU A 204 25.74 23.77 6.63
N ASP A 205 25.83 22.84 7.57
CA ASP A 205 26.96 22.64 8.48
C ASP A 205 28.03 21.67 7.96
N GLY A 206 27.84 21.12 6.76
CA GLY A 206 28.75 20.16 6.13
C GLY A 206 28.48 18.70 6.48
N GLU A 207 27.46 18.38 7.28
CA GLU A 207 27.08 17.01 7.64
C GLU A 207 26.42 16.29 6.46
N ILE A 208 26.98 15.16 6.04
CA ILE A 208 26.43 14.33 4.96
C ILE A 208 25.50 13.28 5.58
N ILE A 209 24.19 13.40 5.33
CA ILE A 209 23.20 12.41 5.73
C ILE A 209 22.88 11.52 4.51
N ASP A 210 22.95 10.21 4.71
CA ASP A 210 22.49 9.21 3.73
C ASP A 210 21.00 8.94 3.99
N ALA A 211 20.11 9.32 3.06
CA ALA A 211 18.77 8.74 3.03
C ALA A 211 18.82 7.39 2.33
N GLU A 212 18.89 6.32 3.11
CA GLU A 212 18.49 4.99 2.65
C GLU A 212 17.00 4.79 2.95
N LEU A 213 16.13 5.05 1.96
CA LEU A 213 14.76 4.51 1.99
C LEU A 213 14.85 3.02 1.63
N LYS A 214 14.93 2.16 2.64
CA LYS A 214 15.06 0.70 2.47
C LYS A 214 13.82 0.02 1.87
N ASP A 215 12.68 0.69 1.82
CA ASP A 215 11.40 0.09 1.42
C ASP A 215 11.21 -0.06 -0.10
N PHE A 216 12.20 0.36 -0.92
CA PHE A 216 12.08 0.34 -2.38
C PHE A 216 13.37 0.00 -3.14
N GLU A 217 14.27 -0.82 -2.56
CA GLU A 217 15.34 -1.47 -3.36
C GLU A 217 14.74 -2.21 -4.59
N ALA A 218 13.48 -2.65 -4.51
CA ALA A 218 12.75 -3.29 -5.61
C ALA A 218 12.27 -2.35 -6.75
N GLU A 219 12.22 -1.01 -6.57
CA GLU A 219 12.01 -0.11 -7.73
C GLU A 219 13.29 0.13 -8.55
N ASP A 220 14.46 -0.10 -7.95
CA ASP A 220 15.77 0.01 -8.60
C ASP A 220 16.00 -1.16 -9.59
N GLU A 221 15.40 -2.33 -9.32
CA GLU A 221 15.50 -3.54 -10.17
C GLU A 221 14.70 -3.48 -11.49
N ARG A 222 14.01 -2.37 -11.80
CA ARG A 222 13.29 -2.19 -13.08
C ARG A 222 14.21 -1.78 -14.24
N GLY A 223 15.49 -1.48 -13.96
CA GLY A 223 16.50 -1.30 -15.00
C GLY A 223 16.62 -2.55 -15.88
N GLU A 224 16.79 -2.37 -17.19
CA GLU A 224 17.00 -3.48 -18.13
C GLU A 224 18.15 -4.36 -17.63
N TYR A 225 17.84 -5.56 -17.11
CA TYR A 225 18.84 -6.54 -16.76
C TYR A 225 19.52 -7.00 -18.05
N ALA A 226 20.69 -6.44 -18.35
CA ALA A 226 21.57 -6.98 -19.37
C ALA A 226 21.93 -8.41 -18.93
N PRO A 227 21.54 -9.46 -19.68
CA PRO A 227 21.83 -10.82 -19.29
C PRO A 227 23.35 -10.99 -19.18
N VAL A 228 23.82 -11.35 -17.99
CA VAL A 228 25.21 -11.75 -17.78
C VAL A 228 25.42 -13.05 -18.54
N ILE A 229 26.22 -12.99 -19.62
CA ILE A 229 26.65 -14.18 -20.35
C ILE A 229 27.66 -14.90 -19.45
N VAL A 230 27.27 -16.06 -18.94
CA VAL A 230 28.14 -16.94 -18.17
C VAL A 230 28.85 -17.86 -19.14
N ASP A 231 30.18 -17.74 -19.24
CA ASP A 231 30.99 -18.65 -20.05
C ASP A 231 31.06 -20.02 -19.35
N LEU A 232 30.40 -21.00 -19.95
CA LEU A 232 30.45 -22.39 -19.54
C LEU A 232 31.68 -23.08 -20.17
N ASP A 233 32.32 -23.98 -19.43
CA ASP A 233 33.31 -24.92 -19.95
C ASP A 233 32.66 -26.01 -20.82
N GLU A 234 33.47 -26.84 -21.48
CA GLU A 234 32.99 -27.93 -22.35
C GLU A 234 32.17 -29.01 -21.60
N GLU A 235 32.13 -28.94 -20.27
CA GLU A 235 31.38 -29.84 -19.38
C GLU A 235 30.13 -29.14 -18.78
N GLY A 236 29.80 -27.93 -19.24
CA GLY A 236 28.61 -27.18 -18.85
C GLY A 236 28.71 -26.48 -17.49
N ARG A 237 29.91 -26.23 -16.99
CA ARG A 237 30.16 -25.61 -15.68
C ARG A 237 30.71 -24.19 -15.84
N GLU A 238 30.33 -23.32 -14.93
CA GLU A 238 30.77 -21.92 -14.89
C GLU A 238 32.27 -21.81 -14.55
N LYS A 239 33.02 -21.06 -15.37
CA LYS A 239 34.49 -21.02 -15.34
C LYS A 239 35.13 -20.37 -14.10
N ASP A 240 34.39 -19.61 -13.29
CA ASP A 240 34.98 -18.75 -12.24
C ASP A 240 34.61 -19.12 -10.78
N LEU A 241 34.07 -20.32 -10.53
CA LEU A 241 33.83 -20.78 -9.16
C LEU A 241 35.15 -21.24 -8.49
N ILE A 242 35.83 -20.31 -7.80
CA ILE A 242 36.91 -20.64 -6.85
C ILE A 242 36.27 -21.33 -5.64
N ARG A 243 36.55 -22.62 -5.44
CA ARG A 243 36.14 -23.36 -4.25
C ARG A 243 37.24 -23.34 -3.19
N TRP A 244 36.84 -23.08 -1.94
CA TRP A 244 37.61 -23.43 -0.74
C TRP A 244 37.29 -24.87 -0.33
#